data_AF-A0A962H1S7-F1
#
_entry.id   AF-A0A962H1S7-F1
#
_cell.length_a   1.000
_cell.length_b   1.000
_cell.length_c   1.000
_cell.angle_alpha   90.00
_cell.angle_beta   90.00
_cell.angle_gamma   90.00
#
_symmetry.space_group_name_H-M   'P 1'
#
loop_
_entity.id
_entity.type
_entity.pdbx_description
1 polymer ?
#
loop_
_entity_poly.entity_id
_entity_poly.type
_entity_poly.pdbx_seq_one_letter_code
_entity_poly.pdbx_strand_id
1 'polypeptide(L)'
;MKSLRWITLGACLLVLSGTVSAAAYLRVVSWNLLHAGYSGQTDWNDYATQAWTKFGTTASASNGVDLIFAQEVMYDTAAASLAAALNSVTGYTWDYRVTAAIGRSSYKERYAVFFRTDRVQILSHSVWTDTGDKFEREPQIVKLRHIQTGADYTFINWHTVFGTT
;
A
#
# COMPACT_ATOMS: atom_id res chain seq x y z
N MET A 1 -12.63 47.56 20.95
CA MET A 1 -11.71 46.49 21.42
C MET A 1 -12.34 45.10 21.45
N LYS A 2 -13.58 44.91 21.96
CA LYS A 2 -14.23 43.58 21.96
C LYS A 2 -14.48 43.03 20.55
N SER A 3 -15.04 43.82 19.63
CA SER A 3 -15.35 43.40 18.25
C SER A 3 -14.13 42.93 17.44
N LEU A 4 -12.98 43.59 17.62
CA LEU A 4 -11.74 43.22 16.93
C LEU A 4 -11.26 41.82 17.32
N ARG A 5 -11.38 41.43 18.60
CA ARG A 5 -11.01 40.10 19.10
C ARG A 5 -11.86 38.97 18.51
N TRP A 6 -13.17 39.20 18.31
CA TRP A 6 -14.06 38.20 17.70
C TRP A 6 -13.78 38.02 16.21
N ILE A 7 -13.43 39.10 15.51
CA ILE A 7 -13.01 39.03 14.10
C ILE A 7 -11.69 38.27 13.95
N THR A 8 -10.72 38.53 14.82
CA THR A 8 -9.44 37.79 14.82
C THR A 8 -9.65 36.31 15.13
N LEU A 9 -10.49 35.98 16.13
CA LEU A 9 -10.79 34.60 16.49
C LEU A 9 -11.53 33.86 15.35
N GLY A 10 -12.47 34.53 14.69
CA GLY A 10 -13.18 34.01 13.53
C GLY A 10 -12.26 33.76 12.34
N ALA A 11 -11.34 34.68 12.04
CA ALA A 11 -10.33 34.51 11.00
C ALA A 11 -9.36 33.35 11.30
N CYS A 12 -8.91 33.22 12.55
CA CYS A 12 -8.09 32.07 12.98
C CYS A 12 -8.83 30.74 12.81
N LEU A 13 -10.11 30.66 13.21
CA LEU A 13 -10.93 29.46 13.05
C LEU A 13 -11.18 29.12 11.57
N LEU A 14 -11.38 30.13 10.71
CA LEU A 14 -11.55 29.91 9.27
C LEU A 14 -10.26 29.33 8.62
N VAL A 15 -9.10 29.89 8.97
CA VAL A 15 -7.77 29.40 8.51
C VAL A 15 -7.47 28.01 9.07
N LEU A 16 -7.83 27.73 10.32
CA LEU A 16 -7.67 26.40 10.95
C LEU A 16 -8.62 25.36 10.35
N SER A 17 -9.83 25.73 9.95
CA SER A 17 -10.80 24.79 9.38
C SER A 17 -10.51 24.42 7.91
N GLY A 18 -9.94 25.33 7.12
CA GLY A 18 -9.59 25.08 5.72
C GLY A 18 -8.40 24.14 5.51
N THR A 19 -7.52 23.98 6.51
CA THR A 19 -6.31 23.15 6.41
C THR A 19 -6.51 21.68 6.82
N VAL A 20 -7.60 21.35 7.52
CA VAL A 20 -7.79 20.01 8.10
C VAL A 20 -8.31 18.99 7.08
N SER A 21 -9.11 19.41 6.09
CA SER A 21 -9.80 18.46 5.20
C SER A 21 -8.95 17.97 4.01
N ALA A 22 -7.83 18.63 3.69
CA ALA A 22 -7.05 18.35 2.47
C ALA A 22 -5.98 17.24 2.65
N ALA A 23 -5.73 16.74 3.88
CA ALA A 23 -4.58 15.88 4.20
C ALA A 23 -4.93 14.43 4.57
N ALA A 24 -6.21 14.05 4.49
CA ALA A 24 -6.73 12.82 5.10
C ALA A 24 -7.15 11.72 4.09
N TYR A 25 -6.51 11.65 2.92
CA TYR A 25 -6.70 10.52 1.99
C TYR A 25 -5.68 9.40 2.28
N LEU A 26 -6.07 8.16 1.99
CA LEU A 26 -5.20 7.00 1.95
C LEU A 26 -4.98 6.62 0.48
N ARG A 27 -3.72 6.69 0.00
CA ARG A 27 -3.40 6.29 -1.39
C ARG A 27 -3.02 4.83 -1.45
N VAL A 28 -3.82 4.08 -2.20
CA VAL A 28 -3.68 2.62 -2.33
C VAL A 28 -3.42 2.25 -3.77
N VAL A 29 -2.47 1.34 -3.99
CA VAL A 29 -2.13 0.77 -5.30
C VAL A 29 -2.28 -0.74 -5.22
N SER A 30 -2.84 -1.33 -6.28
CA SER A 30 -2.72 -2.77 -6.55
C SER A 30 -1.83 -2.95 -7.78
N TRP A 31 -0.81 -3.79 -7.68
CA TRP A 31 0.23 -3.86 -8.69
C TRP A 31 0.79 -5.26 -8.89
N ASN A 32 0.63 -5.80 -10.08
CA ASN A 32 1.35 -6.98 -10.52
C ASN A 32 2.80 -6.57 -10.88
N LEU A 33 3.77 -7.14 -10.18
CA LEU A 33 5.19 -6.80 -10.32
C LEU A 33 5.91 -7.56 -11.45
N LEU A 34 5.18 -8.33 -12.27
CA LEU A 34 5.73 -9.14 -13.36
C LEU A 34 6.88 -10.02 -12.85
N HIS A 35 6.53 -11.04 -12.08
CA HIS A 35 7.45 -12.02 -11.48
C HIS A 35 8.70 -11.41 -10.82
N ALA A 36 8.51 -10.40 -9.96
CA ALA A 36 9.59 -9.72 -9.23
C ALA A 36 10.50 -10.71 -8.49
N GLY A 37 11.80 -10.60 -8.75
CA GLY A 37 12.86 -11.46 -8.20
C GLY A 37 13.21 -12.66 -9.08
N TYR A 38 12.40 -13.00 -10.09
CA TYR A 38 12.70 -14.08 -11.04
C TYR A 38 13.64 -13.63 -12.16
N SER A 39 14.62 -14.48 -12.52
CA SER A 39 15.50 -14.28 -13.68
C SER A 39 16.16 -12.89 -13.77
N GLY A 40 16.59 -12.33 -12.65
CA GLY A 40 17.27 -11.03 -12.60
C GLY A 40 16.35 -9.80 -12.59
N GLN A 41 15.04 -9.98 -12.45
CA GLN A 41 14.07 -8.88 -12.24
C GLN A 41 14.19 -8.28 -10.84
N THR A 42 15.29 -7.57 -10.59
CA THR A 42 15.69 -7.07 -9.26
C THR A 42 15.98 -5.57 -9.24
N ASP A 43 15.44 -4.82 -10.20
CA ASP A 43 15.60 -3.35 -10.29
C ASP A 43 14.73 -2.63 -9.25
N TRP A 44 14.95 -2.93 -7.97
CA TRP A 44 14.07 -2.52 -6.86
C TRP A 44 13.89 -1.02 -6.73
N ASN A 45 14.94 -0.24 -7.05
CA ASN A 45 14.87 1.22 -7.05
C ASN A 45 13.94 1.74 -8.14
N ASP A 46 13.88 1.08 -9.30
CA ASP A 46 12.97 1.44 -10.38
C ASP A 46 11.53 1.09 -10.02
N TYR A 47 11.32 -0.08 -9.40
CA TYR A 47 10.01 -0.45 -8.84
C TYR A 47 9.54 0.60 -7.81
N ALA A 48 10.39 0.94 -6.85
CA ALA A 48 10.10 1.92 -5.81
C ALA A 48 9.85 3.33 -6.39
N THR A 49 10.68 3.76 -7.33
CA THR A 49 10.52 5.06 -8.02
C THR A 49 9.21 5.11 -8.79
N GLN A 50 8.86 4.04 -9.51
CA GLN A 50 7.61 3.96 -10.24
C GLN A 50 6.40 4.04 -9.31
N ALA A 51 6.40 3.25 -8.23
CA ALA A 51 5.34 3.27 -7.22
C ALA A 51 5.16 4.67 -6.61
N TRP A 52 6.27 5.31 -6.26
CA TRP A 52 6.26 6.63 -5.62
C TRP A 52 5.83 7.75 -6.58
N THR A 53 6.42 7.80 -7.77
CA THR A 53 6.33 8.97 -8.67
C THR A 53 5.25 8.88 -9.73
N LYS A 54 4.75 7.69 -10.07
CA LYS A 54 3.70 7.52 -11.09
C LYS A 54 2.35 7.16 -10.49
N PHE A 55 2.34 6.33 -9.44
CA PHE A 55 1.10 5.89 -8.81
C PHE A 55 0.74 6.71 -7.56
N GLY A 56 1.71 7.43 -7.00
CA GLY A 56 1.51 8.31 -5.84
C GLY A 56 1.02 9.73 -6.17
N THR A 57 1.21 10.19 -7.41
CA THR A 57 1.06 11.58 -7.83
C THR A 57 -0.13 11.75 -8.78
N THR A 58 -1.34 11.88 -8.23
CA THR A 58 -2.38 12.61 -8.98
C THR A 58 -1.94 14.09 -9.09
N ALA A 59 -2.18 14.73 -10.24
CA ALA A 59 -1.55 15.97 -10.75
C ALA A 59 -1.43 17.21 -9.82
N SER A 60 -1.92 17.17 -8.58
CA SER A 60 -1.87 18.26 -7.60
C SER A 60 -1.33 17.87 -6.22
N ALA A 61 -0.93 16.61 -5.99
CA ALA A 61 -0.61 16.11 -4.65
C ALA A 61 0.90 15.89 -4.44
N SER A 62 1.45 16.50 -3.39
CA SER A 62 2.89 16.53 -3.08
C SER A 62 3.47 15.25 -2.48
N ASN A 63 2.67 14.21 -2.26
CA ASN A 63 3.09 13.02 -1.52
C ASN A 63 2.79 11.77 -2.35
N GLY A 64 3.63 10.74 -2.29
CA GLY A 64 3.42 9.51 -3.04
C GLY A 64 2.40 8.55 -2.42
N VAL A 65 2.41 7.29 -2.88
CA VAL A 65 1.52 6.20 -2.41
C VAL A 65 1.76 5.87 -0.93
N ASP A 66 0.72 5.43 -0.22
CA ASP A 66 0.81 5.06 1.20
C ASP A 66 0.81 3.54 1.43
N LEU A 67 0.17 2.81 0.51
CA LEU A 67 -0.08 1.37 0.59
C LEU A 67 -0.01 0.73 -0.79
N ILE A 68 0.74 -0.37 -0.93
CA ILE A 68 0.89 -1.12 -2.18
C ILE A 68 0.53 -2.58 -1.90
N PHE A 69 -0.46 -3.10 -2.61
CA PHE A 69 -0.76 -4.53 -2.70
C PHE A 69 -0.10 -5.08 -3.95
N ALA A 70 0.96 -5.86 -3.76
CA ALA A 70 1.72 -6.47 -4.83
C ALA A 70 1.27 -7.90 -5.10
N GLN A 71 1.29 -8.27 -6.39
CA GLN A 71 1.12 -9.62 -6.92
C GLN A 71 2.40 -10.05 -7.66
N GLU A 72 2.55 -11.34 -7.94
CA GLU A 72 3.74 -11.94 -8.58
C GLU A 72 5.08 -11.66 -7.85
N VAL A 73 5.07 -11.67 -6.52
CA VAL A 73 6.31 -11.63 -5.73
C VAL A 73 6.91 -13.04 -5.67
N MET A 74 8.03 -13.28 -6.33
CA MET A 74 8.51 -14.65 -6.54
C MET A 74 9.29 -15.24 -5.36
N TYR A 75 9.87 -14.39 -4.52
CA TYR A 75 10.66 -14.79 -3.35
C TYR A 75 10.35 -13.89 -2.16
N ASP A 76 10.53 -14.41 -0.95
CA ASP A 76 10.44 -13.62 0.29
C ASP A 76 11.47 -12.50 0.34
N THR A 77 12.68 -12.77 -0.13
CA THR A 77 13.76 -11.78 -0.27
C THR A 77 13.38 -10.63 -1.20
N ALA A 78 12.56 -10.86 -2.23
CA ALA A 78 12.10 -9.81 -3.15
C ALA A 78 11.23 -8.76 -2.42
N ALA A 79 10.35 -9.20 -1.52
CA ALA A 79 9.57 -8.26 -0.70
C ALA A 79 10.48 -7.43 0.22
N ALA A 80 11.43 -8.08 0.90
CA ALA A 80 12.40 -7.36 1.74
C ALA A 80 13.21 -6.33 0.94
N SER A 81 13.68 -6.68 -0.25
CA SER A 81 14.45 -5.79 -1.12
C SER A 81 13.62 -4.62 -1.65
N LEU A 82 12.36 -4.84 -2.03
CA LEU A 82 11.48 -3.75 -2.46
C LEU A 82 11.13 -2.81 -1.30
N ALA A 83 10.90 -3.32 -0.09
CA ALA A 83 10.70 -2.47 1.09
C ALA A 83 11.94 -1.61 1.40
N ALA A 84 13.15 -2.19 1.30
CA ALA A 84 14.40 -1.45 1.45
C ALA A 84 14.59 -0.37 0.36
N ALA A 85 14.23 -0.67 -0.89
CA ALA A 85 14.27 0.31 -1.97
C ALA A 85 13.24 1.44 -1.78
N LEU A 86 12.02 1.13 -1.32
CA LEU A 86 11.01 2.13 -0.95
C LEU A 86 11.51 3.07 0.15
N ASN A 87 12.17 2.52 1.19
CA ASN A 87 12.83 3.33 2.22
C ASN A 87 13.86 4.30 1.62
N SER A 88 14.75 3.78 0.78
CA SER A 88 15.83 4.56 0.17
C SER A 88 15.32 5.65 -0.78
N VAL A 89 14.40 5.32 -1.68
CA VAL A 89 13.92 6.21 -2.75
C VAL A 89 13.00 7.30 -2.21
N THR A 90 12.15 6.97 -1.23
CA THR A 90 11.10 7.89 -0.77
C THR A 90 11.52 8.72 0.44
N GLY A 91 12.51 8.26 1.20
CA GLY A 91 12.92 8.85 2.49
C GLY A 91 11.93 8.61 3.64
N TYR A 92 10.85 7.85 3.41
CA TYR A 92 9.91 7.43 4.46
C TYR A 92 10.23 6.03 4.96
N THR A 93 9.72 5.68 6.14
CA THR A 93 9.80 4.31 6.65
C THR A 93 8.65 3.45 6.12
N TRP A 94 9.02 2.36 5.47
CA TRP A 94 8.17 1.34 4.88
C TRP A 94 8.40 0.01 5.58
N ASP A 95 7.30 -0.69 5.84
CA ASP A 95 7.27 -2.07 6.32
C ASP A 95 6.38 -2.90 5.38
N TYR A 96 6.42 -4.23 5.52
CA TYR A 96 5.71 -5.15 4.64
C TYR A 96 5.19 -6.40 5.34
N ARG A 97 4.15 -7.01 4.77
CA ARG A 97 3.74 -8.39 5.09
C ARG A 97 3.66 -9.18 3.81
N VAL A 98 4.23 -10.38 3.80
CA VAL A 98 4.29 -11.26 2.64
C VAL A 98 3.67 -12.61 3.00
N THR A 99 2.92 -13.20 2.08
CA THR A 99 2.38 -14.54 2.26
C THR A 99 3.47 -15.61 2.08
N ALA A 100 3.17 -16.84 2.50
CA ALA A 100 3.86 -18.00 1.96
C ALA A 100 3.65 -18.08 0.43
N ALA A 101 4.43 -18.92 -0.25
CA ALA A 101 4.24 -19.17 -1.69
C ALA A 101 2.90 -19.87 -1.93
N ILE A 102 2.10 -19.33 -2.85
CA ILE A 102 0.73 -19.74 -3.18
C ILE A 102 0.65 -20.12 -4.66
N GLY A 103 -0.11 -21.17 -4.97
CA GLY A 103 -0.30 -21.71 -6.32
C GLY A 103 -0.48 -23.22 -6.25
N ARG A 104 -1.37 -23.78 -7.06
CA ARG A 104 -1.60 -25.24 -7.09
C ARG A 104 -0.51 -25.96 -7.87
N SER A 105 0.01 -25.31 -8.91
CA SER A 105 1.08 -25.84 -9.75
C SER A 105 2.48 -25.68 -9.13
N SER A 106 3.50 -26.08 -9.89
CA SER A 106 4.90 -25.82 -9.57
C SER A 106 5.25 -24.33 -9.62
N TYR A 107 4.51 -23.55 -10.41
CA TYR A 107 4.63 -22.10 -10.44
C TYR A 107 3.85 -21.52 -9.24
N LYS A 108 4.60 -20.88 -8.33
CA LYS A 108 4.05 -20.26 -7.12
C LYS A 108 4.50 -18.81 -7.02
N GLU A 109 3.59 -18.00 -6.52
CA GLU A 109 3.78 -16.56 -6.30
C GLU A 109 3.51 -16.23 -4.82
N ARG A 110 3.84 -15.01 -4.40
CA ARG A 110 3.41 -14.45 -3.12
C ARG A 110 2.65 -13.17 -3.34
N TYR A 111 1.74 -12.89 -2.42
CA TYR A 111 1.21 -11.54 -2.24
C TYR A 111 2.06 -10.81 -1.21
N ALA A 112 2.30 -9.52 -1.44
CA ALA A 112 2.89 -8.65 -0.44
C ALA A 112 2.05 -7.38 -0.28
N VAL A 113 1.96 -6.89 0.95
CA VAL A 113 1.49 -5.54 1.22
C VAL A 113 2.68 -4.73 1.73
N PHE A 114 2.94 -3.58 1.11
CA PHE A 114 3.95 -2.60 1.54
C PHE A 114 3.22 -1.36 2.03
N PHE A 115 3.64 -0.80 3.15
CA PHE A 115 2.93 0.30 3.76
C PHE A 115 3.87 1.25 4.49
N ARG A 116 3.54 2.54 4.42
CA ARG A 116 4.18 3.59 5.20
C ARG A 116 3.76 3.51 6.66
N THR A 117 4.72 3.37 7.57
CA THR A 117 4.44 3.19 8.99
C THR A 117 3.92 4.45 9.67
N ASP A 118 4.12 5.63 9.06
CA ASP A 118 3.56 6.92 9.50
C ASP A 118 2.13 7.18 9.00
N ARG A 119 1.62 6.35 8.09
CA ARG A 119 0.28 6.46 7.50
C ARG A 119 -0.63 5.28 7.85
N VAL A 120 -0.06 4.10 7.97
CA VAL A 120 -0.79 2.83 8.04
C VAL A 120 -0.27 1.98 9.20
N GLN A 121 -1.20 1.49 10.00
CA GLN A 121 -0.96 0.42 10.97
C GLN A 121 -1.63 -0.86 10.49
N ILE A 122 -0.89 -1.95 10.36
CA ILE A 122 -1.47 -3.28 10.09
C ILE A 122 -2.10 -3.82 11.37
N LEU A 123 -3.40 -4.12 11.31
CA LEU A 123 -4.16 -4.72 12.40
C LEU A 123 -4.14 -6.25 12.31
N SER A 124 -4.25 -6.79 11.10
CA SER A 124 -4.08 -8.21 10.83
C SER A 124 -3.74 -8.49 9.38
N HIS A 125 -3.04 -9.59 9.13
CA HIS A 125 -2.75 -10.12 7.80
C HIS A 125 -2.96 -11.63 7.84
N SER A 126 -3.69 -12.16 6.86
CA SER A 126 -3.96 -13.59 6.73
C SER A 126 -4.14 -13.99 5.27
N VAL A 127 -4.09 -15.30 5.00
CA VAL A 127 -4.51 -15.88 3.71
C VAL A 127 -5.88 -16.52 3.91
N TRP A 128 -6.78 -16.37 2.95
CA TRP A 128 -8.10 -16.99 3.00
C TRP A 128 -7.98 -18.52 3.07
N THR A 129 -8.73 -19.15 3.99
CA THR A 129 -8.79 -20.61 4.09
C THR A 129 -9.79 -21.14 3.08
N ASP A 130 -9.30 -21.61 1.94
CA ASP A 130 -10.12 -22.06 0.82
C ASP A 130 -10.65 -23.50 0.99
N THR A 131 -11.61 -23.66 1.89
CA THR A 131 -12.27 -24.96 2.13
C THR A 131 -13.02 -25.52 0.93
N GLY A 132 -13.37 -24.68 -0.05
CA GLY A 132 -14.11 -25.08 -1.25
C GLY A 132 -13.23 -25.34 -2.46
N ASP A 133 -11.90 -25.24 -2.34
CA ASP A 133 -10.93 -25.38 -3.43
C ASP A 133 -11.33 -24.54 -4.67
N LYS A 134 -11.64 -23.26 -4.45
CA LYS A 134 -12.12 -22.34 -5.49
C LYS A 134 -11.03 -21.46 -6.10
N PHE A 135 -9.87 -21.33 -5.45
CA PHE A 135 -8.82 -20.41 -5.86
C PHE A 135 -7.56 -21.16 -6.31
N GLU A 136 -6.99 -20.76 -7.45
CA GLU A 136 -5.63 -21.17 -7.83
C GLU A 136 -4.60 -20.55 -6.86
N ARG A 137 -4.88 -19.31 -6.44
CA ARG A 137 -4.12 -18.57 -5.44
C ARG A 137 -5.07 -17.93 -4.44
N GLU A 138 -5.07 -18.47 -3.22
CA GLU A 138 -5.92 -18.01 -2.12
C GLU A 138 -5.65 -16.53 -1.80
N PRO A 139 -6.69 -15.68 -1.72
CA PRO A 139 -6.52 -14.25 -1.51
C PRO A 139 -5.82 -13.90 -0.19
N GLN A 140 -4.97 -12.87 -0.22
CA GLN A 140 -4.43 -12.23 0.99
C GLN A 140 -5.45 -11.23 1.53
N ILE A 141 -5.77 -11.34 2.82
CA ILE A 141 -6.67 -10.43 3.54
C ILE A 141 -5.83 -9.57 4.47
N VAL A 142 -5.95 -8.25 4.34
CA VAL A 142 -5.21 -7.28 5.15
C VAL A 142 -6.18 -6.30 5.79
N LYS A 143 -6.20 -6.29 7.12
CA LYS A 143 -6.89 -5.29 7.92
C LYS A 143 -5.88 -4.26 8.41
N LEU A 144 -6.23 -2.99 8.27
CA LEU A 144 -5.35 -1.89 8.61
C LEU A 144 -6.12 -0.69 9.12
N ARG A 145 -5.41 0.19 9.82
CA ARG A 145 -5.88 1.51 10.25
C ARG A 145 -5.13 2.60 9.52
N HIS A 146 -5.87 3.55 8.97
CA HIS A 146 -5.32 4.81 8.48
C HIS A 146 -5.11 5.76 9.66
N ILE A 147 -3.86 5.96 10.05
CA ILE A 147 -3.47 6.62 11.31
C ILE A 147 -4.07 8.02 11.43
N GLN A 148 -4.07 8.79 10.33
CA GLN A 148 -4.52 10.18 10.32
C GLN A 148 -6.02 10.33 10.60
N THR A 149 -6.83 9.35 10.20
CA THR A 149 -8.30 9.42 10.33
C THR A 149 -8.83 8.52 11.43
N GLY A 150 -8.03 7.54 11.88
CA GLY A 150 -8.49 6.45 12.74
C GLY A 150 -9.41 5.45 12.03
N ALA A 151 -9.66 5.60 10.72
CA ALA A 151 -10.52 4.70 9.96
C ALA A 151 -9.85 3.34 9.72
N ASP A 152 -10.63 2.27 9.89
CA ASP A 152 -10.19 0.90 9.63
C ASP A 152 -10.69 0.43 8.26
N TYR A 153 -9.81 -0.26 7.52
CA TYR A 153 -10.10 -0.81 6.21
C TYR A 153 -9.73 -2.30 6.18
N THR A 154 -10.47 -3.06 5.37
CA THR A 154 -10.08 -4.43 4.99
C THR A 154 -9.93 -4.49 3.49
N PHE A 155 -8.76 -4.91 3.03
CA PHE A 155 -8.46 -5.15 1.62
C PHE A 155 -8.28 -6.64 1.36
N ILE A 156 -8.69 -7.05 0.16
CA ILE A 156 -8.49 -8.40 -0.36
C ILE A 156 -7.60 -8.26 -1.59
N ASN A 157 -6.36 -8.74 -1.47
CA ASN A 157 -5.39 -8.77 -2.56
C ASN A 157 -5.47 -10.15 -3.25
N TRP A 158 -5.80 -10.14 -4.54
CA TRP A 158 -6.06 -11.36 -5.31
C TRP A 158 -5.61 -11.21 -6.76
N HIS A 159 -4.85 -12.20 -7.24
CA HIS A 159 -4.38 -12.35 -8.61
C HIS A 159 -5.04 -13.57 -9.27
N THR A 160 -6.04 -13.31 -10.11
CA THR A 160 -6.78 -14.35 -10.85
C THR A 160 -5.92 -15.00 -11.92
N VAL A 161 -6.25 -16.24 -12.29
CA VAL A 161 -5.72 -16.84 -13.52
C VAL A 161 -6.33 -16.14 -14.72
N PHE A 162 -5.51 -15.81 -15.70
CA PHE A 162 -5.97 -15.28 -16.99
C PHE A 162 -6.25 -16.44 -17.96
N GLY A 163 -7.37 -16.39 -18.67
CA GLY A 163 -7.76 -17.37 -19.69
C GLY A 163 -8.93 -18.26 -19.29
N THR A 164 -9.32 -19.16 -20.20
CA THR A 164 -10.32 -20.19 -19.96
C THR A 164 -9.69 -21.35 -19.20
N THR A 165 -10.28 -21.67 -18.05
CA THR A 165 -10.01 -22.91 -17.31
C THR A 165 -10.68 -24.09 -17.97
#